data_AF-A0AAJ6L2E3-F1
#
_entry.id   AF-A0AAJ6L2E3-F1
#
_cell.length_a   1.000
_cell.length_b   1.000
_cell.length_c   1.000
_cell.angle_alpha   90.00
_cell.angle_beta   90.00
_cell.angle_gamma   90.00
#
_symmetry.space_group_name_H-M   'P 1'
#
loop_
_entity.id
_entity.type
_entity.pdbx_description
1 polymer ?
#
loop_
_entity_poly.entity_id
_entity_poly.type
_entity_poly.pdbx_seq_one_letter_code
_entity_poly.pdbx_strand_id
1 'polypeptide(L)'
;MTLPDIAAALRDLHVSIGQQQDLTKVVIQDAENARAEFRALTAGATNPLVNRALGNYAQGIVKLRDGTWLLAEAGGILAEYARAIGIDMPPRQPTEGKREVEPTYDEQSDIGPRQPGTQRLPQAEEPAPRDPSAG
;
A
#
# COMPACT_ATOMS: atom_id res chain seq x y z
N MET A 1 -29.04 17.23 3.90
CA MET A 1 -28.41 16.02 4.47
C MET A 1 -28.53 16.11 5.98
N THR A 2 -29.15 15.11 6.59
CA THR A 2 -29.44 15.04 8.03
C THR A 2 -28.47 14.07 8.73
N LEU A 3 -28.41 14.09 10.06
CA LEU A 3 -27.58 13.15 10.83
C LEU A 3 -27.93 11.66 10.53
N PRO A 4 -29.21 11.26 10.43
CA PRO A 4 -29.60 9.93 9.96
C PRO A 4 -29.05 9.59 8.56
N ASP A 5 -29.07 10.54 7.62
CA ASP A 5 -28.55 10.32 6.26
C ASP A 5 -27.03 10.07 6.29
N ILE A 6 -26.30 10.83 7.12
CA ILE A 6 -24.86 10.63 7.33
C ILE A 6 -24.60 9.25 7.94
N ALA A 7 -25.37 8.85 8.95
CA ALA A 7 -25.22 7.54 9.59
C ALA A 7 -25.50 6.38 8.64
N ALA A 8 -26.51 6.51 7.77
CA ALA A 8 -26.77 5.52 6.73
C ALA A 8 -25.58 5.43 5.75
N ALA A 9 -25.11 6.56 5.24
CA ALA A 9 -24.00 6.60 4.29
C ALA A 9 -22.70 6.01 4.85
N LEU A 10 -22.38 6.28 6.12
CA LEU A 10 -21.19 5.71 6.77
C LEU A 10 -21.30 4.19 6.94
N ARG A 11 -22.47 3.69 7.34
CA ARG A 11 -22.71 2.23 7.46
C ARG A 11 -22.62 1.55 6.10
N ASP A 12 -23.24 2.13 5.08
CA ASP A 12 -23.19 1.59 3.71
C ASP A 12 -21.75 1.54 3.19
N LEU A 13 -20.96 2.60 3.42
CA LEU A 13 -19.55 2.62 3.05
C LEU A 13 -18.76 1.54 3.81
N HIS A 14 -19.00 1.37 5.11
CA HIS A 14 -18.30 0.36 5.92
C HIS A 14 -18.62 -1.07 5.46
N VAL A 15 -19.88 -1.34 5.12
CA VAL A 15 -20.32 -2.60 4.52
C VAL A 15 -19.64 -2.81 3.16
N SER A 16 -19.61 -1.79 2.31
CA SER A 16 -18.97 -1.85 0.99
C SER A 16 -17.48 -2.17 1.08
N ILE A 17 -16.74 -1.53 1.99
CA ILE A 17 -15.32 -1.84 2.21
C ILE A 17 -15.18 -3.29 2.68
N GLY A 18 -16.04 -3.78 3.57
CA GLY A 18 -16.01 -5.18 4.02
C GLY A 18 -16.21 -6.18 2.86
N GLN A 19 -17.21 -5.92 2.00
CA GLN A 19 -17.45 -6.73 0.81
C GLN A 19 -16.26 -6.73 -0.15
N GLN A 20 -15.63 -5.57 -0.37
CA GLN A 20 -14.44 -5.46 -1.20
C GLN A 20 -13.27 -6.26 -0.65
N GLN A 21 -13.08 -6.29 0.67
CA GLN A 21 -12.04 -7.13 1.28
C GLN A 21 -12.30 -8.61 1.06
N ASP A 22 -13.54 -9.07 1.26
CA ASP A 22 -13.88 -10.49 1.08
C ASP A 22 -13.76 -10.91 -0.39
N LEU A 23 -14.19 -10.08 -1.33
CA LEU A 23 -13.97 -10.30 -2.75
C LEU A 23 -12.47 -10.34 -3.08
N THR A 24 -11.67 -9.44 -2.52
CA THR A 24 -10.22 -9.39 -2.82
C THR A 24 -9.50 -10.61 -2.27
N LYS A 25 -9.92 -11.17 -1.12
CA LYS A 25 -9.38 -12.45 -0.60
C LYS A 25 -9.60 -13.59 -1.59
N VAL A 26 -10.81 -13.71 -2.15
CA VAL A 26 -11.13 -14.73 -3.16
C VAL A 26 -10.26 -14.54 -4.41
N VAL A 27 -10.14 -13.30 -4.91
CA VAL A 27 -9.32 -12.99 -6.08
C VAL A 27 -7.84 -13.30 -5.85
N ILE A 28 -7.30 -13.03 -4.65
CA ILE A 28 -5.92 -13.38 -4.29
C ILE A 28 -5.73 -14.90 -4.32
N GLN A 29 -6.66 -15.65 -3.74
CA GLN A 29 -6.59 -17.11 -3.72
C GLN A 29 -6.65 -17.70 -5.14
N ASP A 30 -7.54 -17.20 -5.97
CA ASP A 30 -7.68 -17.63 -7.36
C ASP A 30 -6.41 -17.30 -8.17
N ALA A 31 -5.85 -16.11 -7.96
CA ALA A 31 -4.61 -15.70 -8.59
C ALA A 31 -3.42 -16.59 -8.17
N GLU A 32 -3.34 -16.97 -6.91
CA GLU A 32 -2.32 -17.91 -6.42
C GLU A 32 -2.45 -19.29 -7.03
N ASN A 33 -3.68 -19.81 -7.10
CA ASN A 33 -3.98 -21.10 -7.72
C ASN A 33 -3.61 -21.09 -9.22
N ALA A 34 -4.05 -20.07 -9.95
CA ALA A 34 -3.75 -19.91 -11.37
C ALA A 34 -2.23 -19.80 -11.63
N ARG A 35 -1.51 -19.07 -10.77
CA ARG A 35 -0.05 -18.96 -10.86
C ARG A 35 0.63 -20.31 -10.59
N ALA A 36 0.17 -21.07 -9.61
CA ALA A 36 0.71 -22.39 -9.30
C ALA A 36 0.51 -23.36 -10.47
N GLU A 37 -0.69 -23.38 -11.06
CA GLU A 37 -1.01 -24.18 -12.23
C GLU A 37 -0.13 -23.78 -13.43
N PHE A 38 -0.03 -22.48 -13.74
CA PHE A 38 0.81 -22.01 -14.84
C PHE A 38 2.28 -22.36 -14.64
N ARG A 39 2.79 -22.28 -13.41
CA ARG A 39 4.15 -22.72 -13.08
C ARG A 39 4.35 -24.21 -13.29
N ALA A 40 3.36 -25.04 -12.95
CA ALA A 40 3.42 -26.48 -13.16
C ALA A 40 3.43 -26.84 -14.65
N LEU A 41 2.54 -26.21 -15.43
CA LEU A 41 2.44 -26.41 -16.89
C LEU A 41 3.70 -25.96 -17.65
N THR A 42 4.42 -24.99 -17.10
CA THR A 42 5.64 -24.44 -17.68
C THR A 42 6.92 -24.96 -17.02
N ALA A 43 6.83 -26.01 -16.20
CA ALA A 43 7.98 -26.64 -15.58
C ALA A 43 8.97 -27.11 -16.64
N GLY A 44 10.23 -26.67 -16.54
CA GLY A 44 11.28 -26.98 -17.52
C GLY A 44 11.30 -26.09 -18.76
N ALA A 45 10.39 -25.11 -18.88
CA ALA A 45 10.46 -24.12 -19.95
C ALA A 45 11.71 -23.23 -19.77
N THR A 46 12.56 -23.17 -20.79
CA THR A 46 13.74 -22.28 -20.83
C THR A 46 13.43 -20.90 -21.40
N ASN A 47 12.16 -20.62 -21.72
CA ASN A 47 11.75 -19.35 -22.33
C ASN A 47 11.75 -18.21 -21.28
N PRO A 48 12.57 -17.16 -21.45
CA PRO A 48 12.65 -16.05 -20.49
C PRO A 48 11.34 -15.25 -20.37
N LEU A 49 10.49 -15.24 -21.39
CA LEU A 49 9.19 -14.56 -21.35
C LEU A 49 8.23 -15.24 -20.36
N VAL A 50 8.31 -16.56 -20.22
CA VAL A 50 7.50 -17.32 -19.25
C VAL A 50 7.89 -16.95 -17.82
N ASN A 51 9.20 -16.92 -17.53
CA ASN A 51 9.71 -16.51 -16.22
C ASN A 51 9.33 -15.06 -15.89
N ARG A 52 9.42 -14.16 -16.88
CA ARG A 52 8.98 -12.77 -16.73
C ARG A 52 7.48 -12.66 -16.43
N ALA A 53 6.65 -13.42 -17.14
CA ALA A 53 5.21 -13.45 -16.90
C ALA A 53 4.87 -13.95 -15.48
N LEU A 54 5.49 -15.05 -15.02
CA LEU A 54 5.34 -15.58 -13.67
C LEU A 54 5.78 -14.59 -12.58
N GLY A 55 6.85 -13.83 -12.84
CA GLY A 55 7.34 -12.77 -11.96
C GLY A 55 6.38 -11.58 -11.87
N ASN A 56 5.92 -11.06 -13.02
CA ASN A 56 4.91 -9.99 -13.07
C ASN A 56 3.62 -10.41 -12.37
N TYR A 57 3.19 -11.65 -12.55
CA TYR A 57 2.01 -12.19 -11.89
C TYR A 57 2.19 -12.24 -10.38
N ALA A 58 3.35 -12.71 -9.88
CA ALA A 58 3.67 -12.69 -8.45
C ALA A 58 3.62 -11.27 -7.87
N GLN A 59 4.17 -10.28 -8.59
CA GLN A 59 4.11 -8.89 -8.18
C GLN A 59 2.67 -8.35 -8.14
N GLY A 60 1.82 -8.76 -9.08
CA GLY A 60 0.39 -8.44 -9.07
C GLY A 60 -0.31 -8.94 -7.81
N ILE A 61 -0.05 -10.18 -7.39
CA ILE A 61 -0.61 -10.76 -6.15
C ILE A 61 -0.17 -9.95 -4.92
N VAL A 62 1.10 -9.53 -4.86
CA VAL A 62 1.59 -8.66 -3.77
C VAL A 62 0.80 -7.35 -3.72
N LYS A 63 0.62 -6.68 -4.86
CA LYS A 63 -0.16 -5.43 -4.93
C LYS A 63 -1.62 -5.60 -4.50
N LEU A 64 -2.24 -6.74 -4.81
CA LEU A 64 -3.59 -7.06 -4.34
C LEU A 64 -3.66 -7.19 -2.81
N ARG A 65 -2.64 -7.82 -2.20
CA ARG A 65 -2.54 -7.95 -0.75
C ARG A 65 -2.35 -6.58 -0.09
N ASP A 66 -1.47 -5.75 -0.64
CA ASP A 66 -1.26 -4.38 -0.16
C ASP A 66 -2.56 -3.56 -0.25
N GLY A 67 -3.29 -3.66 -1.36
CA GLY A 67 -4.61 -3.04 -1.52
C GLY A 67 -5.65 -3.55 -0.51
N THR A 68 -5.64 -4.85 -0.20
CA THR A 68 -6.52 -5.44 0.83
C THR A 68 -6.22 -4.87 2.22
N TRP A 69 -4.95 -4.65 2.53
CA TRP A 69 -4.53 -4.01 3.77
C TRP A 69 -4.99 -2.54 3.84
N LEU A 70 -4.83 -1.77 2.75
CA LEU A 70 -5.32 -0.39 2.69
C LEU A 70 -6.84 -0.30 2.89
N LEU A 71 -7.61 -1.24 2.34
CA LEU A 71 -9.06 -1.34 2.61
C LEU A 71 -9.36 -1.67 4.09
N ALA A 72 -8.50 -2.43 4.76
CA ALA A 72 -8.65 -2.72 6.18
C ALA A 72 -8.45 -1.45 7.01
N GLU A 73 -7.39 -0.71 6.73
CA GLU A 73 -7.06 0.56 7.37
C GLU A 73 -8.16 1.60 7.15
N ALA A 74 -8.60 1.78 5.90
CA ALA A 74 -9.69 2.70 5.57
C ALA A 74 -10.99 2.37 6.33
N GLY A 75 -11.32 1.09 6.46
CA GLY A 75 -12.47 0.65 7.25
C GLY A 75 -12.33 0.91 8.75
N GLY A 76 -11.11 0.84 9.29
CA GLY A 76 -10.78 1.20 10.67
C GLY A 76 -10.95 2.70 10.92
N ILE A 77 -10.33 3.53 10.07
CA ILE A 77 -10.44 5.00 10.12
C ILE A 77 -11.91 5.43 10.04
N LEU A 78 -12.68 4.82 9.13
CA LEU A 78 -14.11 5.11 8.99
C LEU A 78 -14.90 4.78 10.27
N ALA A 79 -14.60 3.66 10.93
CA ALA A 79 -15.27 3.26 12.17
C ALA A 79 -14.92 4.20 13.33
N GLU A 80 -13.66 4.65 13.41
CA GLU A 80 -13.23 5.65 14.40
C GLU A 80 -13.90 7.00 14.19
N TYR A 81 -13.95 7.46 12.93
CA TYR A 81 -14.68 8.69 12.57
C TYR A 81 -16.16 8.61 12.96
N ALA A 82 -16.84 7.51 12.61
CA ALA A 82 -18.25 7.31 12.96
C ALA A 82 -18.47 7.33 14.48
N ARG A 83 -17.59 6.66 15.25
CA ARG A 83 -17.62 6.69 16.72
C ARG A 83 -17.46 8.11 17.26
N ALA A 84 -16.54 8.91 16.70
CA ALA A 84 -16.29 10.28 17.15
C ALA A 84 -17.53 11.19 17.01
N ILE A 85 -18.41 10.92 16.04
CA ILE A 85 -19.66 11.67 15.84
C ILE A 85 -20.90 10.96 16.42
N GLY A 86 -20.70 9.97 17.28
CA GLY A 86 -21.78 9.28 18.01
C GLY A 86 -22.57 8.26 17.19
N ILE A 87 -22.01 7.76 16.10
CA ILE A 87 -22.63 6.76 15.23
C ILE A 87 -22.05 5.39 15.53
N ASP A 88 -22.91 4.47 15.97
CA ASP A 88 -22.53 3.08 16.15
C ASP A 88 -22.49 2.34 14.81
N MET A 89 -21.40 1.62 14.62
CA MET A 89 -21.05 0.90 13.39
C MET A 89 -21.08 -0.60 13.65
N PRO A 90 -21.55 -1.41 12.68
CA PRO A 90 -21.56 -2.85 12.85
C PRO A 90 -20.12 -3.37 13.08
N PRO A 91 -19.93 -4.32 14.02
CA PRO A 91 -18.61 -4.85 14.31
C PRO A 91 -18.06 -5.61 13.09
N ARG A 92 -16.78 -5.36 12.75
CA ARG A 92 -16.05 -6.17 11.78
C ARG A 92 -15.58 -7.47 12.42
N GLN A 93 -15.66 -8.56 11.66
CA GLN A 93 -14.85 -9.74 11.96
C GLN A 93 -13.38 -9.38 11.73
N PRO A 94 -12.47 -9.73 12.67
CA PRO A 94 -11.05 -9.41 12.52
C PRO A 94 -10.47 -10.08 11.28
N THR A 95 -9.85 -9.30 10.40
CA THR A 95 -9.01 -9.84 9.32
C THR A 95 -7.64 -10.22 9.90
N GLU A 96 -7.31 -11.50 9.85
CA GLU A 96 -5.95 -11.99 10.14
C GLU A 96 -4.95 -11.27 9.21
N GLY A 97 -3.98 -10.57 9.79
CA GLY A 97 -3.03 -9.76 9.02
C GLY A 97 -2.62 -8.43 9.66
N LYS A 98 -2.91 -8.18 10.94
CA LYS A 98 -2.28 -7.08 11.68
C LYS A 98 -0.77 -7.33 11.77
N ARG A 99 0.01 -6.71 10.88
CA ARG A 99 1.33 -6.23 11.25
C ARG A 99 1.08 -4.87 11.91
N GLU A 100 1.34 -4.77 13.21
CA GLU A 100 1.26 -3.52 13.95
C GLU A 100 2.19 -2.51 13.27
N VAL A 101 1.61 -1.53 12.59
CA VAL A 101 2.31 -0.28 12.28
C VAL A 101 1.69 0.72 13.24
N GLU A 102 2.48 1.12 14.23
CA GLU A 102 2.16 2.22 15.12
C GLU A 102 1.90 3.48 14.26
N PRO A 103 0.74 4.15 14.39
CA PRO A 103 0.56 5.44 13.75
C PRO A 103 1.43 6.46 14.52
N THR A 104 2.60 6.79 13.98
CA THR A 104 3.31 8.01 14.37
C THR A 104 2.50 9.22 13.91
N TYR A 105 1.76 9.82 14.84
CA TYR A 105 1.13 11.12 14.67
C TYR A 105 2.19 12.21 14.82
N ASP A 106 2.80 12.66 13.72
CA ASP A 106 3.68 13.83 13.70
C ASP A 106 3.11 14.93 12.79
N GLU A 107 2.17 15.69 13.34
CA GLU A 107 1.79 17.07 12.99
C GLU A 107 1.18 17.66 14.27
N GLN A 108 1.51 18.83 14.83
CA GLN A 108 2.33 19.97 14.44
C GLN A 108 2.35 20.89 15.67
N SER A 109 3.49 21.47 16.05
CA SER A 109 3.50 22.73 16.83
C SER A 109 4.78 23.49 16.53
N ASP A 110 4.66 24.29 15.48
CA ASP A 110 5.50 25.40 15.08
C ASP A 110 5.64 26.41 16.23
N ILE A 111 6.87 26.60 16.73
CA ILE A 111 7.28 27.82 17.44
C ILE A 111 8.73 28.19 17.07
N GLY A 112 8.88 28.95 15.97
CA GLY A 112 9.86 30.04 15.86
C GLY A 112 11.28 29.71 15.35
N PRO A 113 11.98 30.72 14.78
CA PRO A 113 12.94 30.52 13.70
C PRO A 113 14.35 30.24 14.20
N ARG A 114 15.02 29.22 13.65
CA ARG A 114 16.48 29.10 13.72
C ARG A 114 17.07 29.05 12.30
N GLN A 115 17.98 29.99 12.07
CA GLN A 115 18.72 30.20 10.83
C GLN A 115 19.57 28.97 10.41
N PRO A 116 19.90 28.84 9.11
CA PRO A 116 20.63 27.69 8.59
C PRO A 116 22.15 27.81 8.82
N GLY A 117 22.71 26.90 9.61
CA GLY A 117 24.15 26.78 9.86
C GLY A 117 24.86 25.95 8.79
N THR A 118 25.53 26.64 7.86
CA THR A 118 26.84 26.36 7.26
C THR A 118 27.32 24.91 7.02
N GLN A 119 27.37 24.58 5.72
CA GLN A 119 28.45 23.91 4.97
C GLN A 119 29.61 23.26 5.74
N ARG A 120 29.86 21.97 5.44
CA ARG A 120 31.22 21.48 5.16
C ARG A 120 31.20 20.20 4.29
N LEU A 121 31.49 20.35 3.00
CA LEU A 121 31.98 19.29 2.11
C LEU A 121 33.49 19.11 2.34
N PRO A 122 34.03 17.91 2.13
CA PRO A 122 35.33 17.79 1.47
C PRO A 122 35.18 17.02 0.15
N GLN A 123 35.52 17.71 -0.95
CA GLN A 123 35.80 17.15 -2.27
C GLN A 123 37.17 16.43 -2.27
N ALA A 124 37.22 15.27 -2.91
CA ALA A 124 38.36 14.65 -3.59
C ALA A 124 37.76 13.50 -4.43
N GLU A 125 37.98 13.30 -5.72
CA GLU A 125 38.87 13.86 -6.74
C GLU A 125 38.14 13.71 -8.10
N GLU A 126 38.31 14.70 -8.97
CA GLU A 126 37.82 14.70 -10.35
C GLU A 126 38.83 13.97 -11.27
N PRO A 127 38.40 13.16 -12.26
CA PRO A 127 39.32 12.46 -13.16
C PRO A 127 39.90 13.40 -14.25
N ALA A 128 41.16 13.12 -14.62
CA ALA A 128 42.05 13.89 -15.48
C ALA A 128 41.46 14.35 -16.85
N PRO A 129 41.92 15.49 -17.39
CA PRO A 129 41.45 16.02 -18.66
C PRO A 129 42.01 15.21 -19.85
N ARG A 130 41.11 14.83 -20.76
CA ARG A 130 41.46 14.40 -22.12
C ARG A 130 41.88 15.62 -22.93
N ASP A 131 43.05 15.52 -23.55
CA ASP A 131 43.61 16.44 -24.53
C ASP A 131 42.93 16.22 -25.91
N PRO A 132 42.34 17.25 -26.53
CA PRO A 132 42.00 17.19 -27.94
C PRO A 132 42.47 18.42 -28.73
N SER A 133 43.21 18.11 -29.80
CA SER A 133 43.50 18.94 -31.00
C SER A 133 44.86 19.65 -30.96
N ALA A 134 45.81 19.29 -31.82
CA ALA A 134 45.77 19.50 -33.27
C ALA A 134 45.60 20.98 -33.63
N GLY A 135 46.68 21.59 -34.12
CA GLY A 135 46.76 22.98 -34.57
C GLY A 135 48.19 23.49 -34.51
#